data_AF-A0A661Y071-F1
#
_entry.id   AF-A0A661Y071-F1
#
_cell.length_a   1.000
_cell.length_b   1.000
_cell.length_c   1.000
_cell.angle_alpha   90.00
_cell.angle_beta   90.00
_cell.angle_gamma   90.00
#
_symmetry.space_group_name_H-M   'P 1'
#
loop_
_entity.id
_entity.type
_entity.pdbx_description
1 polymer ?
#
loop_
_entity_poly.entity_id
_entity_poly.type
_entity_poly.pdbx_seq_one_letter_code
_entity_poly.pdbx_strand_id
1 'polypeptide(L)'
;MKQLLHILSYPLSAIFFILFMLILLVFEPIQRICLRIFGYQAHKMSVGLFNGLFLICLHVVGTTFRFKIEGEIPKSVPIIIVSNHQSLWDIPPIIWFLRRIHPKFISKKELGKGIPSISYNLKYGGSVLIDRKKPI
;
A
#
# COMPACT_ATOMS: atom_id res chain seq x y z
N MET A 1 -24.10 12.34 -19.95
CA MET A 1 -22.71 12.11 -19.46
C MET A 1 -22.63 11.31 -18.16
N LYS A 2 -23.25 11.75 -17.05
CA LYS A 2 -23.15 11.05 -15.75
C LYS A 2 -23.66 9.60 -15.77
N GLN A 3 -24.77 9.33 -16.46
CA GLN A 3 -25.31 7.96 -16.59
C GLN A 3 -24.41 7.02 -17.39
N LEU A 4 -23.79 7.50 -18.47
CA LEU A 4 -22.84 6.71 -19.26
C LEU A 4 -21.59 6.36 -18.44
N LEU A 5 -21.04 7.34 -17.71
CA LEU A 5 -19.92 7.10 -16.78
C LEU A 5 -20.30 6.09 -15.68
N HIS A 6 -21.52 6.16 -15.17
CA HIS A 6 -22.02 5.20 -14.18
C HIS A 6 -22.09 3.78 -14.75
N ILE A 7 -22.57 3.61 -15.98
CA ILE A 7 -22.60 2.29 -16.64
C ILE A 7 -21.18 1.79 -16.91
N LEU A 8 -20.27 2.65 -17.38
CA LEU A 8 -18.86 2.31 -17.62
C LEU A 8 -18.11 1.99 -16.31
N SER A 9 -18.58 2.48 -15.17
CA SER A 9 -17.94 2.22 -13.87
C SER A 9 -18.02 0.75 -13.45
N TYR A 10 -19.03 0.00 -13.88
CA TYR A 10 -19.19 -1.42 -13.54
C TYR A 10 -18.09 -2.30 -14.15
N PRO A 11 -17.86 -2.32 -15.48
CA PRO A 11 -16.79 -3.12 -16.06
C PRO A 11 -15.40 -2.65 -15.60
N LEU A 12 -15.19 -1.35 -15.44
CA LEU A 12 -13.93 -0.82 -14.88
C LEU A 12 -13.70 -1.30 -13.45
N SER A 13 -14.74 -1.34 -12.62
CA SER A 13 -14.65 -1.89 -11.27
C SER A 13 -14.35 -3.38 -11.28
N ALA A 14 -14.93 -4.15 -12.20
CA ALA A 14 -14.61 -5.58 -12.35
C ALA A 14 -13.14 -5.80 -12.71
N ILE A 15 -12.63 -5.07 -13.71
CA ILE A 15 -11.21 -5.09 -14.10
C ILE A 15 -10.32 -4.72 -12.91
N PHE A 16 -10.69 -3.64 -12.20
CA PHE A 16 -9.97 -3.19 -11.02
C PHE A 16 -9.86 -4.28 -9.95
N PHE A 17 -10.99 -4.88 -9.55
CA PHE A 17 -11.00 -5.89 -8.48
C PHE A 17 -10.24 -7.15 -8.88
N ILE A 18 -10.30 -7.57 -10.15
CA ILE A 18 -9.52 -8.71 -10.66
C ILE A 18 -8.02 -8.43 -10.53
N LEU A 19 -7.56 -7.28 -11.02
CA LEU A 19 -6.15 -6.89 -10.95
C LEU A 19 -5.69 -6.71 -9.50
N PHE A 20 -6.49 -6.04 -8.67
CA PHE A 20 -6.21 -5.84 -7.26
C PHE A 20 -6.05 -7.17 -6.51
N MET A 21 -6.99 -8.10 -6.69
CA MET A 21 -6.92 -9.42 -6.07
C MET A 21 -5.74 -10.25 -6.58
N LEU A 22 -5.46 -10.19 -7.88
CA LEU A 22 -4.30 -10.88 -8.46
C LEU A 22 -2.99 -10.38 -7.83
N ILE A 23 -2.82 -9.06 -7.71
CA ILE A 23 -1.64 -8.47 -7.06
C ILE A 23 -1.54 -8.93 -5.60
N LEU A 24 -2.63 -8.92 -4.83
CA LEU A 24 -2.64 -9.41 -3.44
C LEU A 24 -2.21 -10.88 -3.32
N LEU A 25 -2.73 -11.75 -4.18
CA LEU A 25 -2.47 -13.18 -4.13
C LEU A 25 -1.07 -13.53 -4.62
N VAL A 26 -0.58 -12.87 -5.68
CA VAL A 26 0.78 -13.10 -6.22
C VAL A 26 1.84 -12.58 -5.27
N PHE A 27 1.62 -11.42 -4.63
CA PHE A 27 2.63 -10.86 -3.73
C PHE A 27 2.69 -11.53 -2.35
N GLU A 28 1.69 -12.32 -1.96
CA GLU A 28 1.71 -13.02 -0.67
C GLU A 28 2.87 -14.04 -0.61
N PRO A 29 3.01 -14.99 -1.56
CA PRO A 29 4.16 -15.89 -1.59
C PRO A 29 5.47 -15.15 -1.87
N ILE A 30 5.47 -14.14 -2.76
CA ILE A 30 6.68 -13.36 -3.05
C ILE A 30 7.21 -12.69 -1.79
N GLN A 31 6.37 -11.98 -1.04
CA GLN A 31 6.78 -11.31 0.20
C GLN A 31 7.31 -12.30 1.24
N ARG A 32 6.65 -13.46 1.38
CA ARG A 32 7.09 -14.53 2.30
C ARG A 32 8.46 -15.09 1.91
N ILE A 33 8.67 -15.35 0.63
CA ILE A 33 9.95 -15.83 0.09
C ILE A 33 11.04 -14.78 0.28
N CYS A 34 10.75 -13.53 -0.08
CA CYS A 34 11.65 -12.40 0.13
C CYS A 34 12.09 -12.31 1.59
N LEU A 35 11.16 -12.36 2.54
CA LEU A 35 11.52 -12.23 3.96
C LEU A 35 12.31 -13.43 4.48
N ARG A 36 11.87 -14.67 4.18
CA ARG A 36 12.46 -15.88 4.76
C ARG A 36 13.80 -16.26 4.16
N ILE A 37 13.96 -16.07 2.84
CA ILE A 37 15.15 -16.53 2.11
C ILE A 37 16.15 -15.38 1.93
N PHE A 38 15.67 -14.20 1.55
CA PHE A 38 16.52 -13.07 1.17
C PHE A 38 16.57 -11.96 2.24
N GLY A 39 15.82 -12.11 3.33
CA GLY A 39 15.80 -11.19 4.45
C GLY A 39 14.97 -9.93 4.25
N TYR A 40 15.04 -9.04 5.24
CA TYR A 40 14.16 -7.88 5.35
C TYR A 40 14.31 -6.85 4.22
N GLN A 41 15.52 -6.65 3.68
CA GLN A 41 15.70 -5.70 2.57
C GLN A 41 14.99 -6.15 1.30
N ALA A 42 15.03 -7.45 0.98
CA ALA A 42 14.26 -8.00 -0.13
C ALA A 42 12.75 -7.90 0.12
N HIS A 43 12.30 -8.13 1.37
CA HIS A 43 10.90 -7.95 1.74
C HIS A 43 10.44 -6.49 1.58
N LYS A 44 11.25 -5.52 2.03
CA LYS A 44 11.02 -4.09 1.79
C LYS A 44 10.84 -3.79 0.30
N MET A 45 11.74 -4.31 -0.53
CA MET A 45 11.68 -4.07 -1.97
C MET A 45 10.42 -4.66 -2.61
N SER A 46 10.03 -5.89 -2.24
CA SER A 46 8.80 -6.49 -2.75
C SER A 46 7.54 -5.74 -2.30
N VAL A 47 7.50 -5.24 -1.06
CA VAL A 47 6.43 -4.35 -0.58
C VAL A 47 6.39 -3.04 -1.36
N GLY A 48 7.55 -2.47 -1.70
CA GLY A 48 7.63 -1.31 -2.58
C GLY A 48 6.99 -1.60 -3.94
N LEU A 49 7.44 -2.66 -4.63
CA LEU A 49 6.92 -3.05 -5.93
C LEU A 49 5.42 -3.36 -5.90
N PHE A 50 4.96 -4.07 -4.87
CA PHE A 50 3.54 -4.34 -4.60
C PHE A 50 2.69 -3.07 -4.61
N ASN A 51 3.13 -2.01 -3.91
CA ASN A 51 2.42 -0.74 -3.89
C ASN A 51 2.54 0.04 -5.22
N GLY A 52 3.68 -0.06 -5.91
CA GLY A 52 3.83 0.49 -7.26
C GLY A 52 2.87 -0.13 -8.28
N LEU A 53 2.63 -1.45 -8.19
CA LEU A 53 1.66 -2.15 -9.02
C LEU A 53 0.22 -1.75 -8.71
N PHE A 54 -0.11 -1.41 -7.46
CA PHE A 54 -1.42 -0.81 -7.16
C PHE A 54 -1.60 0.56 -7.82
N LEU A 55 -0.55 1.38 -7.90
CA LEU A 55 -0.63 2.62 -8.67
C LEU A 55 -0.90 2.34 -10.14
N ILE A 56 -0.24 1.35 -10.74
CA ILE A 56 -0.49 0.95 -12.13
C ILE A 56 -1.93 0.45 -12.30
N CYS A 57 -2.42 -0.39 -11.38
CA CYS A 57 -3.80 -0.87 -11.36
C CYS A 57 -4.83 0.29 -11.35
N LEU A 58 -4.54 1.36 -10.60
CA LEU A 58 -5.38 2.56 -10.56
C LEU A 58 -5.30 3.37 -11.87
N HIS A 59 -4.12 3.44 -12.51
CA HIS A 59 -3.97 4.06 -13.83
C HIS A 59 -4.74 3.32 -14.92
N VAL A 60 -4.79 1.98 -14.87
CA VAL A 60 -5.57 1.15 -15.83
C VAL A 60 -7.05 1.55 -15.84
N VAL A 61 -7.59 1.96 -14.70
CA VAL A 61 -8.99 2.43 -14.59
C VAL A 61 -9.12 3.96 -14.65
N GLY A 62 -8.11 4.65 -15.15
CA GLY A 62 -8.14 6.08 -15.44
C GLY A 62 -7.82 7.00 -14.26
N THR A 63 -7.37 6.47 -13.12
CA THR A 63 -6.94 7.30 -11.99
C THR A 63 -5.51 7.79 -12.21
N THR A 64 -5.30 9.10 -12.08
CA THR A 64 -3.96 9.71 -12.17
C THR A 64 -3.57 10.33 -10.84
N PHE A 65 -2.26 10.42 -10.59
CA PHE A 65 -1.71 10.96 -9.36
C PHE A 65 -0.65 12.00 -9.66
N ARG A 66 -0.59 13.04 -8.85
CA ARG A 66 0.53 13.99 -8.83
C ARG A 66 1.15 13.96 -7.45
N PHE A 67 2.42 13.60 -7.38
CA PHE A 67 3.18 13.59 -6.14
C PHE A 67 4.26 14.67 -6.23
N LYS A 68 4.17 15.69 -5.36
CA LYS A 68 5.12 16.81 -5.31
C LYS A 68 5.70 16.86 -3.90
N ILE A 69 7.02 16.93 -3.81
CA ILE A 69 7.74 17.24 -2.58
C ILE A 69 8.30 18.64 -2.76
N GLU A 70 8.03 19.53 -1.81
CA GLU A 70 8.62 20.86 -1.77
C GLU A 70 9.86 20.80 -0.88
N GLY A 71 11.03 21.13 -1.44
CA GLY A 71 12.31 21.04 -0.75
C GLY A 71 12.87 19.61 -0.65
N GLU A 72 13.87 19.46 0.23
CA GLU A 72 14.52 18.17 0.48
C GLU A 72 13.92 17.48 1.70
N ILE A 73 13.78 16.16 1.62
CA ILE A 73 13.44 15.35 2.79
C ILE A 73 14.72 15.16 3.61
N PRO A 74 14.72 15.53 4.91
CA PRO A 74 15.86 15.34 5.79
C PRO A 74 16.39 13.90 5.77
N LYS A 75 17.70 13.73 5.80
CA LYS A 75 18.37 12.41 5.81
C LYS A 75 18.96 12.14 7.18
N SER A 76 19.09 10.86 7.54
CA SER A 76 19.75 10.42 8.79
C SER A 76 19.12 10.95 10.08
N VAL A 77 17.86 11.35 10.05
CA VAL A 77 17.06 11.74 11.22
C VAL A 77 15.71 11.01 11.21
N PRO A 78 15.08 10.79 12.36
CA PRO A 78 13.70 10.28 12.41
C PRO A 78 12.74 11.26 11.72
N ILE A 79 11.78 10.73 10.96
CA ILE A 79 10.78 11.53 10.22
C ILE A 79 9.40 11.08 10.65
N ILE A 80 8.55 12.04 11.03
CA ILE A 80 7.13 11.83 11.25
C ILE A 80 6.38 12.42 10.06
N ILE A 81 5.64 11.57 9.34
CA ILE A 81 4.79 12.00 8.23
C ILE A 81 3.38 12.22 8.78
N VAL A 82 2.88 13.44 8.65
CA VAL A 82 1.52 13.80 9.04
C VAL A 82 0.75 14.18 7.77
N SER A 83 -0.39 13.53 7.55
CA SER A 83 -1.24 13.75 6.39
C SER A 83 -2.70 13.63 6.81
N ASN A 84 -3.58 14.32 6.10
CA ASN A 84 -4.97 13.91 6.05
C ASN A 84 -5.05 12.50 5.44
N HIS A 85 -6.04 11.71 5.87
CA HIS A 85 -6.31 10.38 5.31
C HIS A 85 -7.79 10.33 4.90
N GLN A 86 -8.04 10.20 3.60
CA GLN A 86 -9.38 10.18 3.01
C GLN A 86 -9.72 8.82 2.41
N SER A 87 -8.73 8.01 2.07
CA SER A 87 -8.96 6.71 1.43
C SER A 87 -7.83 5.72 1.68
N LEU A 88 -8.13 4.43 1.54
CA LEU A 88 -7.09 3.39 1.52
C LEU A 88 -6.04 3.62 0.42
N TRP A 89 -6.40 4.33 -0.65
CA TRP A 89 -5.55 4.62 -1.80
C TRP A 89 -4.53 5.73 -1.54
N ASP A 90 -4.53 6.34 -0.35
CA ASP A 90 -3.50 7.28 0.07
C ASP A 90 -2.20 6.54 0.43
N ILE A 91 -2.31 5.28 0.87
CA ILE A 91 -1.18 4.48 1.37
C ILE A 91 -0.21 4.07 0.24
N PRO A 92 -0.66 3.49 -0.90
CA PRO A 92 0.27 3.06 -1.96
C PRO A 92 1.13 4.19 -2.54
N PRO A 93 0.60 5.41 -2.83
CA PRO A 93 1.43 6.54 -3.25
C PRO A 93 2.49 6.90 -2.21
N ILE A 94 2.11 7.00 -0.92
CA ILE A 94 3.06 7.31 0.15
C ILE A 94 4.16 6.24 0.21
N ILE A 95 3.81 4.96 0.22
CA ILE A 95 4.80 3.88 0.26
C ILE A 95 5.70 3.94 -0.97
N TRP A 96 5.14 4.07 -2.18
CA TRP A 96 5.91 4.03 -3.42
C TRP A 96 6.82 5.24 -3.58
N PHE A 97 6.29 6.45 -3.51
CA PHE A 97 7.07 7.67 -3.75
C PHE A 97 8.04 7.97 -2.61
N LEU A 98 7.69 7.63 -1.36
CA LEU A 98 8.57 7.79 -0.20
C LEU A 98 9.31 6.51 0.20
N ARG A 99 9.35 5.47 -0.65
CA ARG A 99 10.01 4.17 -0.36
C ARG A 99 11.45 4.28 0.12
N ARG A 100 12.15 5.34 -0.27
CA ARG A 100 13.54 5.62 0.14
C ARG A 100 13.66 5.82 1.66
N ILE A 101 12.71 6.51 2.28
CA ILE A 101 12.66 6.72 3.74
C ILE A 101 11.89 5.62 4.50
N HIS A 102 11.36 4.62 3.77
CA HIS A 102 10.72 3.43 4.34
C HIS A 102 9.60 3.74 5.35
N PRO A 103 8.53 4.46 4.94
CA PRO A 103 7.46 4.86 5.85
C PRO A 103 6.81 3.65 6.53
N LYS A 104 6.51 3.80 7.81
CA LYS A 104 5.78 2.83 8.65
C LYS A 104 4.47 3.44 9.11
N PHE A 105 3.49 2.59 9.33
CA PHE A 105 2.13 3.03 9.64
C PHE A 105 1.67 2.48 10.98
N ILE A 106 0.74 3.20 11.59
CA ILE A 106 -0.05 2.71 12.71
C ILE A 106 -1.33 2.15 12.10
N SER A 107 -1.60 0.87 12.34
CA SER A 107 -2.72 0.14 11.73
C SER A 107 -3.55 -0.57 12.78
N LYS A 108 -4.81 -0.87 12.46
CA LYS A 108 -5.68 -1.64 13.35
C LYS A 108 -5.17 -3.08 13.44
N LYS A 109 -5.17 -3.68 14.63
CA LYS A 109 -4.74 -5.08 14.84
C LYS A 109 -5.47 -6.09 13.95
N GLU A 110 -6.71 -5.81 13.60
CA GLU A 110 -7.54 -6.67 12.75
C GLU A 110 -6.95 -6.83 11.35
N LEU A 111 -6.29 -5.78 10.82
CA LEU A 111 -5.66 -5.80 9.49
C LEU A 111 -4.41 -6.68 9.46
N GLY A 112 -3.85 -7.01 10.63
CA GLY A 112 -2.73 -7.94 10.76
C GLY A 112 -3.08 -9.40 10.45
N LYS A 113 -4.34 -9.73 10.12
CA LYS A 113 -4.74 -11.11 9.77
C LYS A 113 -5.77 -11.14 8.64
N GLY A 114 -5.70 -12.18 7.81
CA GLY A 114 -6.74 -12.53 6.84
C GLY A 114 -6.69 -11.81 5.49
N ILE A 115 -5.80 -10.84 5.30
CA ILE A 115 -5.67 -10.12 4.01
C ILE A 115 -4.34 -10.49 3.35
N PRO A 116 -4.35 -11.23 2.23
CA PRO A 116 -3.12 -11.59 1.51
C PRO A 116 -2.26 -10.37 1.20
N SER A 117 -0.94 -10.50 1.25
CA SER A 117 0.10 -9.47 1.13
C SER A 117 0.08 -8.38 2.21
N ILE A 118 -1.10 -7.85 2.54
CA ILE A 118 -1.28 -6.72 3.45
C ILE A 118 -1.03 -7.16 4.90
N SER A 119 -1.68 -8.23 5.37
CA SER A 119 -1.52 -8.71 6.74
C SER A 119 -0.09 -9.17 7.02
N TYR A 120 0.56 -9.79 6.04
CA TYR A 120 1.96 -10.21 6.15
C TYR A 120 2.89 -9.01 6.28
N ASN A 121 2.74 -8.00 5.41
CA ASN A 121 3.50 -6.76 5.52
C ASN A 121 3.23 -6.02 6.84
N LEU A 122 1.99 -5.93 7.31
CA LEU A 122 1.69 -5.25 8.57
C LEU A 122 2.34 -5.92 9.79
N LYS A 123 2.47 -7.26 9.77
CA LYS A 123 3.11 -8.02 10.85
C LYS A 123 4.64 -7.95 10.82
N TYR A 124 5.23 -8.08 9.64
CA TYR A 124 6.68 -8.29 9.51
C TYR A 124 7.42 -7.12 8.88
N GLY A 125 6.69 -6.21 8.25
CA GLY A 125 7.19 -4.98 7.67
C GLY A 125 7.28 -3.83 8.67
N GLY A 126 7.50 -4.09 9.97
CA GLY A 126 7.85 -3.05 10.96
C GLY A 126 6.81 -1.96 11.25
N SER A 127 5.54 -2.17 10.89
CA SER A 127 4.44 -1.27 11.26
C SER A 127 3.87 -1.65 12.64
N VAL A 128 3.17 -0.72 13.29
CA VAL A 128 2.59 -0.97 14.62
C VAL A 128 1.10 -1.30 14.47
N LEU A 129 0.68 -2.41 15.08
CA LEU A 129 -0.72 -2.84 15.11
C LEU A 129 -1.34 -2.50 16.46
N ILE A 130 -2.33 -1.61 16.48
CA ILE A 130 -3.00 -1.13 17.71
C ILE A 130 -4.37 -1.78 17.93
N ASP A 131 -4.70 -2.03 19.20
CA ASP A 131 -6.03 -2.46 19.62
C ASP A 131 -6.93 -1.26 19.90
N ARG A 132 -7.75 -0.87 18.93
CA ARG A 132 -8.69 0.24 19.12
C ARG A 132 -9.83 -0.06 20.10
N LYS A 133 -10.05 -1.33 20.47
CA LYS A 133 -11.08 -1.70 21.46
C LYS A 133 -10.59 -1.57 22.90
N LYS A 134 -9.29 -1.42 23.09
CA LYS A 134 -8.65 -1.15 24.38
C LYS A 134 -7.87 0.15 24.25
N PRO A 135 -8.55 1.31 24.29
CA PRO A 135 -7.85 2.57 24.36
C PRO A 135 -6.94 2.55 25.61
N ILE A 136 -5.72 3.07 25.43
CA ILE A 136 -4.77 3.30 26.53
C ILE A 136 -5.31 4.43 27.39
#